data_AF-A0A9Q1QJF3-F1
#
_entry.id   AF-A0A9Q1QJF3-F1
#
_cell.length_a   1.000
_cell.length_b   1.000
_cell.length_c   1.000
_cell.angle_alpha   90.00
_cell.angle_beta   90.00
_cell.angle_gamma   90.00
#
_symmetry.space_group_name_H-M   'P 1'
#
loop_
_entity.id
_entity.type
_entity.pdbx_description
1 polymer ?
#
loop_
_entity_poly.entity_id
_entity_poly.type
_entity_poly.pdbx_seq_one_letter_code
_entity_poly.pdbx_strand_id
1 'polypeptide(L)'
;MLRALANNLVLSYSLGALPDDGPIERLHRLAPVCQSTSSSLGVKILVLWFSFVSYTNTWLHLKDALLDGDNAFKKAHGMTLFEFLGTNIRFSKVFNDALSNYSTITMKKMLENYNGFDGLSTLIDIGGGTGQTFNKIITKYPTIRGVNFDFAHVIKDAPKYDSIN
;
A
#
# COMPACT_ATOMS: atom_id res chain seq x y z
N MET A 1 17.48 17.33 2.32
CA MET A 1 16.24 16.55 2.10
C MET A 1 15.04 17.41 1.70
N LEU A 2 14.57 18.35 2.53
CA LEU A 2 13.35 19.16 2.26
C LEU A 2 13.40 19.96 0.95
N ARG A 3 14.57 20.49 0.57
CA ARG A 3 14.76 21.18 -0.72
C ARG A 3 14.51 20.26 -1.93
N ALA A 4 14.93 18.99 -1.87
CA ALA A 4 14.69 18.04 -2.95
C ALA A 4 13.21 17.69 -3.05
N LEU A 5 12.51 17.54 -1.92
CA LEU A 5 11.06 17.35 -1.88
C LEU A 5 10.31 18.56 -2.45
N ALA A 6 10.78 19.77 -2.16
CA ALA A 6 10.21 21.00 -2.70
C ALA A 6 10.40 21.13 -4.22
N ASN A 7 11.58 20.77 -4.73
CA ASN A 7 11.86 20.75 -6.17
C ASN A 7 11.02 19.70 -6.92
N ASN A 8 10.56 18.65 -6.24
CA ASN A 8 9.70 17.61 -6.81
C ASN A 8 8.21 17.80 -6.46
N LEU A 9 7.80 19.02 -6.10
CA LEU A 9 6.41 19.40 -5.80
C LEU A 9 5.75 18.60 -4.66
N VAL A 10 6.54 17.89 -3.84
CA VAL A 10 6.05 17.22 -2.63
C VAL A 10 5.81 18.25 -1.53
N LEU A 11 6.66 19.26 -1.44
CA LEU A 11 6.50 20.41 -0.55
C LEU A 11 6.40 21.69 -1.38
N SER A 12 5.64 22.67 -0.90
CA SER A 12 5.82 24.06 -1.31
C SER A 12 6.82 24.73 -0.39
N TYR A 13 7.50 25.79 -0.85
CA TYR A 13 8.37 26.59 -0.01
C TYR A 13 8.12 28.09 -0.21
N SER A 14 8.33 28.87 0.83
CA SER A 14 8.40 30.33 0.80
C SER A 14 9.72 30.78 1.41
N LEU A 15 10.26 31.89 0.91
CA LEU A 15 11.44 32.53 1.48
C LEU A 15 11.00 33.68 2.37
N GLY A 16 11.45 33.68 3.61
CA GLY A 16 11.34 34.83 4.52
C GLY A 16 12.68 35.54 4.59
N ALA A 17 12.69 36.86 4.40
CA ALA A 17 13.82 37.68 4.79
C ALA A 17 13.60 38.15 6.23
N LEU A 18 14.59 37.95 7.10
CA LEU A 18 14.58 38.56 8.43
C LEU A 18 14.90 40.07 8.29
N PRO A 19 14.36 40.94 9.16
CA PRO A 19 14.79 42.33 9.23
C PRO A 19 16.32 42.42 9.43
N ASP A 20 16.97 43.42 8.82
CA ASP A 20 18.41 43.74 8.90
C ASP A 20 19.39 42.79 8.18
N ASP A 21 19.21 42.56 6.87
CA ASP A 21 20.13 41.76 6.01
C ASP A 21 20.47 40.36 6.58
N GLY A 22 19.58 39.83 7.41
CA GLY A 22 19.72 38.55 8.07
C GLY A 22 19.64 37.35 7.12
N PRO A 23 20.02 36.15 7.58
CA PRO A 23 20.00 34.95 6.75
C PRO A 23 18.60 34.66 6.21
N ILE A 24 18.52 34.28 4.93
CA ILE A 24 17.27 33.90 4.27
C ILE A 24 16.74 32.62 4.92
N GLU A 25 15.52 32.68 5.47
CA GLU A 25 14.83 31.51 6.01
C GLU A 25 13.95 30.87 4.93
N ARG A 26 13.92 29.53 4.90
CA ARG A 26 13.06 28.76 4.00
C ARG A 26 12.01 28.02 4.81
N LEU A 27 10.76 28.44 4.66
CA LEU A 27 9.62 27.77 5.27
C LEU A 27 9.03 26.78 4.27
N HIS A 28 8.68 25.59 4.74
CA HIS A 28 8.11 24.51 3.93
C HIS A 28 6.65 24.24 4.32
N ARG A 29 5.79 23.97 3.34
CA ARG A 29 4.40 23.54 3.55
C ARG A 29 4.09 22.30 2.71
N LEU A 30 3.10 21.52 3.13
CA LEU A 30 2.64 20.37 2.38
C LEU A 30 1.99 20.84 1.06
N ALA A 31 2.44 20.30 -0.07
CA ALA A 31 1.81 20.56 -1.37
C ALA A 31 0.51 19.73 -1.53
N PRO A 32 -0.34 20.01 -2.53
CA PRO A 32 -1.58 19.25 -2.77
C PRO A 32 -1.37 17.74 -2.95
N VAL A 33 -0.24 17.32 -3.56
CA VAL A 33 0.12 15.89 -3.63
C VAL A 33 0.30 15.26 -2.25
N CYS A 34 0.70 16.06 -1.26
CA CYS A 34 0.72 15.60 0.11
C CYS A 34 -0.66 15.46 0.73
N GLN A 35 -1.76 15.93 0.14
CA GLN A 35 -3.08 15.59 0.68
C GLN A 35 -3.39 14.10 0.45
N SER A 36 -2.99 13.53 -0.68
CA SER A 36 -3.14 12.09 -0.94
C SER A 36 -2.11 11.24 -0.18
N THR A 37 -0.95 11.79 0.23
CA THR A 37 0.04 11.06 1.05
C THR A 37 -0.04 11.34 2.55
N SER A 38 -0.55 12.49 2.98
CA SER A 38 -0.65 12.88 4.39
C SER A 38 -1.91 12.33 5.05
N SER A 39 -3.05 12.35 4.33
CA SER A 39 -4.33 11.81 4.82
C SER A 39 -4.55 10.33 4.49
N SER A 40 -3.84 9.80 3.47
CA SER A 40 -3.90 8.39 3.14
C SER A 40 -2.60 7.69 3.56
N LEU A 41 -2.69 6.93 4.65
CA LEU A 41 -1.66 6.03 5.11
C LEU A 41 -1.18 5.07 3.98
N GLY A 42 -2.03 4.85 2.96
CA GLY A 42 -1.77 3.94 1.83
C GLY A 42 -0.64 4.32 0.90
N VAL A 43 -0.56 5.57 0.43
CA VAL A 43 0.53 5.94 -0.51
C VAL A 43 1.90 5.92 0.21
N LYS A 44 1.93 6.31 1.49
CA LYS A 44 3.15 6.23 2.31
C LYS A 44 3.65 4.80 2.45
N ILE A 45 2.76 3.85 2.74
CA ILE A 45 3.17 2.45 2.97
C ILE A 45 3.55 1.76 1.65
N LEU A 46 2.94 2.12 0.51
CA LEU A 46 3.42 1.68 -0.80
C LEU A 46 4.85 2.17 -1.09
N VAL A 47 5.14 3.44 -0.83
CA VAL A 47 6.51 3.97 -0.98
C VAL A 47 7.48 3.22 -0.06
N LEU A 48 7.09 2.93 1.19
CA LEU A 48 7.90 2.14 2.11
C LEU A 48 8.14 0.71 1.63
N TRP A 49 7.14 0.06 1.04
CA TRP A 49 7.28 -1.27 0.46
C TRP A 49 8.27 -1.27 -0.72
N PHE A 50 8.08 -0.37 -1.68
CA PHE A 50 8.98 -0.24 -2.84
C PHE A 50 10.41 0.17 -2.44
N SER A 51 10.56 0.91 -1.34
CA SER A 51 11.87 1.35 -0.84
C SER A 51 12.56 0.31 0.04
N PHE A 52 11.91 -0.81 0.35
CA PHE A 52 12.53 -1.84 1.18
C PHE A 52 13.68 -2.49 0.40
N VAL A 53 14.85 -2.62 1.04
CA VAL A 53 16.07 -3.15 0.39
C VAL A 53 15.82 -4.49 -0.30
N SER A 54 15.01 -5.34 0.33
CA SER A 54 14.61 -6.63 -0.24
C SER A 54 13.84 -6.47 -1.56
N TYR A 55 13.00 -5.45 -1.71
CA TYR A 55 12.31 -5.21 -2.98
C TYR A 55 13.22 -4.51 -3.99
N THR A 56 14.02 -3.51 -3.58
CA THR A 56 14.88 -2.76 -4.50
C THR A 56 15.96 -3.62 -5.16
N ASN A 57 16.48 -4.64 -4.47
CA ASN A 57 17.47 -5.56 -5.04
C ASN A 57 16.95 -6.33 -6.26
N THR A 58 15.63 -6.48 -6.40
CA THR A 58 14.99 -7.07 -7.60
C THR A 58 15.42 -6.37 -8.88
N TRP A 59 15.58 -5.05 -8.85
CA TRP A 59 15.95 -4.26 -10.02
C TRP A 59 17.35 -4.59 -10.55
N LEU A 60 18.26 -5.02 -9.67
CA LEU A 60 19.62 -5.42 -10.06
C LEU A 60 19.63 -6.69 -10.92
N HIS A 61 18.59 -7.54 -10.78
CA HIS A 61 18.46 -8.81 -11.49
C HIS A 61 17.43 -8.76 -12.63
N LEU A 62 16.91 -7.58 -12.97
CA LEU A 62 15.94 -7.44 -14.05
C LEU A 62 16.55 -7.81 -15.41
N LYS A 63 17.80 -7.42 -15.66
CA LYS A 63 18.51 -7.77 -16.89
C LYS A 63 18.62 -9.29 -17.04
N ASP A 64 19.07 -9.98 -16.00
CA ASP A 64 19.25 -11.43 -16.01
C ASP A 64 17.90 -12.15 -16.16
N ALA A 65 16.83 -11.62 -15.55
CA ALA A 65 15.47 -12.14 -15.73
C ALA A 65 14.97 -12.02 -17.18
N LEU A 66 15.33 -10.95 -17.88
CA LEU A 66 14.96 -10.76 -19.29
C LEU A 66 15.76 -11.65 -20.23
N LEU A 67 17.04 -11.89 -19.94
CA LEU A 67 17.92 -12.68 -20.80
C LEU A 67 17.75 -14.18 -20.59
N ASP A 68 17.73 -14.63 -19.34
CA ASP A 68 17.71 -16.05 -19.00
C ASP A 68 16.28 -16.57 -18.74
N GLY A 69 15.29 -15.66 -18.70
CA GLY A 69 13.96 -15.94 -18.19
C GLY A 69 13.90 -15.99 -16.65
N ASP A 70 12.75 -16.43 -16.14
CA ASP A 70 12.40 -16.45 -14.71
C ASP A 70 12.09 -15.06 -14.10
N ASN A 71 11.79 -15.04 -12.80
CA ASN A 71 11.37 -13.86 -12.05
C ASN A 71 12.58 -13.15 -11.41
N ALA A 72 12.69 -11.83 -11.59
CA ALA A 72 13.81 -11.03 -11.05
C ALA A 72 13.91 -11.08 -9.52
N PHE A 73 12.78 -11.15 -8.80
CA PHE A 73 12.78 -11.27 -7.34
C PHE A 73 13.34 -12.64 -6.93
N LYS A 74 12.95 -13.69 -7.66
CA LYS A 74 13.48 -15.04 -7.44
C LYS A 74 14.96 -15.13 -7.75
N LYS A 75 15.46 -14.47 -8.80
CA LYS A 75 16.91 -14.37 -9.07
C LYS A 75 17.66 -13.64 -7.94
N ALA A 76 17.04 -12.63 -7.32
CA ALA A 76 17.65 -11.86 -6.24
C ALA A 76 17.66 -12.60 -4.88
N HIS A 77 16.62 -13.38 -4.56
CA HIS A 77 16.39 -13.94 -3.23
C HIS A 77 16.33 -15.47 -3.18
N GLY A 78 16.44 -16.15 -4.32
CA GLY A 78 16.36 -17.62 -4.44
C GLY A 78 14.95 -18.21 -4.28
N MET A 79 13.94 -17.39 -4.00
CA MET A 79 12.55 -17.79 -3.79
C MET A 79 11.59 -16.73 -4.34
N THR A 80 10.34 -17.10 -4.58
CA THR A 80 9.32 -16.17 -5.05
C THR A 80 8.96 -15.13 -3.97
N LEU A 81 8.33 -14.03 -4.38
CA LEU A 81 7.87 -12.99 -3.45
C LEU A 81 6.97 -13.55 -2.34
N PHE A 82 6.01 -14.42 -2.68
CA PHE A 82 5.07 -14.96 -1.69
C PHE A 82 5.71 -15.95 -0.73
N GLU A 83 6.67 -16.75 -1.19
CA GLU A 83 7.50 -17.59 -0.30
C GLU A 83 8.34 -16.72 0.64
N PHE A 84 8.92 -15.64 0.13
CA PHE A 84 9.69 -14.69 0.95
C PHE A 84 8.80 -13.98 2.00
N LEU A 85 7.58 -13.59 1.64
CA LEU A 85 6.60 -13.04 2.58
C LEU A 85 6.28 -14.05 3.70
N GLY A 86 6.19 -15.34 3.38
CA GLY A 86 5.99 -16.40 4.37
C GLY A 86 7.16 -16.59 5.35
N THR A 87 8.38 -16.19 4.98
CA THR A 87 9.59 -16.32 5.84
C THR A 87 9.95 -15.04 6.59
N ASN A 88 9.49 -13.88 6.14
CA ASN A 88 9.84 -12.59 6.70
C ASN A 88 8.60 -11.82 7.21
N ILE A 89 8.26 -12.02 8.48
CA ILE A 89 7.08 -11.42 9.14
C ILE A 89 7.09 -9.89 9.05
N ARG A 90 8.27 -9.25 9.19
CA ARG A 90 8.38 -7.78 9.11
C ARG A 90 8.03 -7.29 7.70
N PHE A 91 8.54 -7.96 6.67
CA PHE A 91 8.26 -7.62 5.29
C PHE A 91 6.81 -7.92 4.91
N SER A 92 6.28 -9.07 5.36
CA SER A 92 4.88 -9.45 5.20
C SER A 92 3.92 -8.41 5.79
N LYS A 93 4.19 -7.94 7.00
CA LYS A 93 3.40 -6.89 7.63
C LYS A 93 3.37 -5.60 6.80
N VAL A 94 4.54 -5.12 6.36
CA VAL A 94 4.63 -3.89 5.54
C VAL A 94 3.89 -4.07 4.22
N PHE A 95 4.03 -5.23 3.58
CA PHE A 95 3.35 -5.57 2.33
C PHE A 95 1.82 -5.60 2.50
N ASN A 96 1.32 -6.32 3.51
CA ASN A 96 -0.12 -6.43 3.79
C ASN A 96 -0.72 -5.07 4.17
N ASP A 97 -0.04 -4.30 5.02
CA ASP A 97 -0.48 -2.95 5.37
C ASP A 97 -0.47 -2.02 4.13
N ALA A 98 0.50 -2.17 3.21
CA ALA A 98 0.56 -1.38 1.97
C ALA A 98 -0.65 -1.65 1.08
N LEU A 99 -0.87 -2.92 0.76
CA LEU A 99 -1.93 -3.35 -0.14
C LEU A 99 -3.31 -3.06 0.46
N SER A 100 -3.50 -3.34 1.74
CA SER A 100 -4.78 -3.09 2.41
C SER A 100 -5.17 -1.61 2.38
N ASN A 101 -4.22 -0.72 2.69
CA ASN A 101 -4.51 0.72 2.68
C ASN A 101 -4.76 1.24 1.25
N TYR A 102 -4.00 0.76 0.26
CA TYR A 102 -4.24 1.12 -1.14
C TYR A 102 -5.62 0.65 -1.62
N SER A 103 -5.93 -0.63 -1.41
CA SER A 103 -7.21 -1.24 -1.79
C SER A 103 -8.39 -0.59 -1.08
N THR A 104 -8.24 -0.17 0.18
CA THR A 104 -9.25 0.59 0.94
C THR A 104 -9.66 1.89 0.24
N ILE A 105 -8.69 2.64 -0.29
CA ILE A 105 -8.96 3.92 -0.96
C ILE A 105 -9.75 3.69 -2.25
N THR A 106 -9.31 2.70 -3.03
CA THR A 106 -9.97 2.31 -4.28
C THR A 106 -11.37 1.77 -4.02
N MET A 107 -11.53 0.89 -3.04
CA MET A 107 -12.81 0.27 -2.69
C MET A 107 -13.83 1.30 -2.21
N LYS A 108 -13.40 2.31 -1.45
CA LYS A 108 -14.30 3.41 -1.05
C LYS A 108 -14.95 4.07 -2.27
N LYS A 109 -14.15 4.44 -3.28
CA LYS A 109 -14.66 5.05 -4.52
C LYS A 109 -15.48 4.07 -5.37
N MET A 110 -15.09 2.80 -5.40
CA MET A 110 -15.84 1.77 -6.12
C MET A 110 -17.25 1.63 -5.55
N LEU A 111 -17.38 1.55 -4.22
CA LEU A 111 -18.67 1.44 -3.53
C LEU A 111 -19.54 2.69 -3.69
N GLU A 112 -19.01 3.85 -4.07
CA GLU A 112 -19.81 5.04 -4.39
C GLU A 112 -20.53 4.93 -5.74
N ASN A 113 -20.01 4.11 -6.67
CA ASN A 113 -20.46 4.10 -8.06
C ASN A 113 -20.88 2.70 -8.58
N TYR A 114 -20.58 1.65 -7.83
CA TYR A 114 -20.84 0.26 -8.22
C TYR A 114 -21.89 -0.38 -7.32
N ASN A 115 -22.94 -0.91 -7.95
CA ASN A 115 -24.07 -1.58 -7.30
C ASN A 115 -24.14 -3.08 -7.60
N GLY A 116 -23.10 -3.67 -8.22
CA GLY A 116 -23.15 -5.10 -8.58
C GLY A 116 -23.04 -6.07 -7.40
N PHE A 117 -22.96 -5.56 -6.17
CA PHE A 117 -23.08 -6.36 -4.95
C PHE A 117 -24.53 -6.49 -4.46
N ASP A 118 -25.46 -5.71 -5.02
CA ASP A 118 -26.86 -5.71 -4.61
C ASP A 118 -27.49 -7.10 -4.89
N GLY A 119 -28.19 -7.64 -3.89
CA GLY A 119 -28.89 -8.92 -4.00
C GLY A 119 -28.00 -10.17 -3.90
N LEU A 120 -26.69 -10.03 -3.69
CA LEU A 120 -25.84 -11.18 -3.43
C LEU A 120 -26.17 -11.81 -2.06
N SER A 121 -26.11 -13.14 -2.01
CA SER A 121 -26.26 -13.91 -0.77
C SER A 121 -24.91 -14.28 -0.15
N THR A 122 -23.89 -14.52 -0.98
CA THR A 122 -22.54 -14.90 -0.55
C THR A 122 -21.53 -14.26 -1.47
N LEU A 123 -20.44 -13.76 -0.88
CA LEU A 123 -19.32 -13.19 -1.60
C LEU A 123 -18.02 -13.73 -1.00
N ILE A 124 -17.09 -14.12 -1.88
CA ILE A 124 -15.80 -14.67 -1.51
C ILE A 124 -14.71 -13.78 -2.10
N ASP A 125 -13.85 -13.22 -1.24
CA ASP A 125 -12.67 -12.47 -1.66
C ASP A 125 -11.45 -13.40 -1.72
N ILE A 126 -10.97 -13.70 -2.93
CA ILE A 126 -9.83 -14.60 -3.17
C ILE A 126 -8.57 -13.76 -3.29
N GLY A 127 -7.60 -14.00 -2.41
CA GLY A 127 -6.43 -13.13 -2.27
C GLY A 127 -6.77 -11.82 -1.54
N GLY A 128 -7.79 -11.83 -0.68
CA GLY A 128 -8.28 -10.64 0.03
C GLY A 128 -7.35 -10.12 1.13
N GLY A 129 -6.20 -10.76 1.33
CA GLY A 129 -5.21 -10.42 2.33
C GLY A 129 -5.78 -10.52 3.73
N THR A 130 -5.60 -9.47 4.52
CA THR A 130 -6.13 -9.39 5.88
C THR A 130 -7.64 -9.18 5.94
N GLY A 131 -8.35 -9.08 4.82
CA GLY A 131 -9.82 -8.90 4.77
C GLY A 131 -10.30 -7.48 5.09
N GLN A 132 -9.41 -6.52 5.36
CA GLN A 132 -9.78 -5.16 5.72
C GLN A 132 -10.54 -4.42 4.60
N THR A 133 -10.16 -4.64 3.33
CA THR A 133 -10.87 -4.07 2.19
C THR A 133 -12.23 -4.74 2.02
N PHE A 134 -12.25 -6.07 2.11
CA PHE A 134 -13.46 -6.87 2.01
C PHE A 134 -14.51 -6.51 3.07
N ASN A 135 -14.07 -6.24 4.30
CA ASN A 135 -14.95 -5.83 5.40
C ASN A 135 -15.75 -4.57 5.07
N LYS A 136 -15.24 -3.67 4.22
CA LYS A 136 -15.98 -2.47 3.79
C LYS A 136 -17.17 -2.83 2.91
N ILE A 137 -17.02 -3.85 2.08
CA ILE A 137 -18.11 -4.36 1.23
C ILE A 137 -19.18 -4.94 2.13
N ILE A 138 -18.82 -5.87 3.02
CA ILE A 138 -19.80 -6.54 3.89
C ILE A 138 -20.45 -5.56 4.88
N THR A 139 -19.71 -4.56 5.37
CA THR A 139 -20.28 -3.50 6.22
C THR A 139 -21.34 -2.68 5.47
N LYS A 140 -21.15 -2.42 4.18
CA LYS A 140 -22.15 -1.73 3.34
C LYS A 140 -23.33 -2.64 2.99
N TYR A 141 -23.08 -3.94 2.84
CA TYR A 141 -24.04 -4.95 2.43
C TYR A 141 -24.18 -6.06 3.50
N PRO A 142 -24.83 -5.75 4.64
CA PRO A 142 -24.87 -6.67 5.79
C PRO A 142 -25.66 -7.95 5.53
N THR A 143 -26.44 -8.02 4.44
CA THR A 143 -27.16 -9.23 4.02
C THR A 143 -26.26 -10.26 3.34
N ILE A 144 -25.06 -9.86 2.89
CA ILE A 144 -24.11 -10.75 2.23
C ILE A 144 -23.35 -11.53 3.28
N ARG A 145 -23.30 -12.86 3.14
CA ARG A 145 -22.34 -13.69 3.87
C ARG A 145 -20.95 -13.53 3.24
N GLY A 146 -20.02 -12.93 3.97
CA GLY A 146 -18.63 -12.78 3.53
C GLY A 146 -17.74 -13.99 3.87
N VAL A 147 -16.84 -14.33 2.95
CA VAL A 147 -15.70 -15.25 3.17
C VAL A 147 -14.43 -14.60 2.64
N ASN A 148 -13.40 -14.47 3.47
CA ASN A 148 -12.08 -13.99 3.03
C ASN A 148 -11.11 -15.15 2.90
N PHE A 149 -10.51 -15.32 1.72
CA PHE A 149 -9.64 -16.44 1.41
C PHE A 149 -8.25 -15.96 0.99
N ASP A 150 -7.21 -16.41 1.70
CA ASP A 150 -5.80 -16.09 1.43
C ASP A 150 -4.89 -17.21 1.97
N PHE A 151 -3.58 -17.06 1.84
CA PHE A 151 -2.61 -17.97 2.43
C PHE A 151 -2.76 -18.06 3.95
N ALA A 152 -2.53 -19.26 4.50
CA ALA A 152 -2.70 -19.52 5.93
C ALA A 152 -1.89 -18.56 6.83
N HIS A 153 -0.68 -18.18 6.41
CA HIS A 153 0.15 -17.24 7.17
C HIS A 153 -0.40 -15.81 7.15
N VAL A 154 -1.13 -15.41 6.10
CA VAL A 154 -1.79 -14.10 6.00
C VAL A 154 -3.06 -14.08 6.85
N ILE A 155 -3.90 -15.12 6.74
CA ILE A 155 -5.15 -15.24 7.53
C ILE A 155 -4.87 -15.29 9.02
N LYS A 156 -3.77 -15.94 9.45
CA LYS A 156 -3.36 -15.98 10.86
C LYS A 156 -3.13 -14.58 11.45
N ASP A 157 -2.63 -13.65 10.65
CA ASP A 157 -2.33 -12.27 11.06
C ASP A 157 -3.50 -11.31 10.79
N ALA A 158 -4.61 -11.80 10.23
CA ALA A 158 -5.79 -11.01 9.92
C ALA A 158 -6.58 -10.65 11.19
N PRO A 159 -7.10 -9.40 11.31
CA PRO A 159 -8.06 -9.07 12.36
C PRO A 159 -9.31 -9.92 12.23
N LYS A 160 -9.95 -10.23 13.37
CA LYS A 160 -11.29 -10.82 13.35
C LYS A 160 -12.31 -9.75 13.00
N TYR A 161 -13.16 -10.05 12.02
CA TYR A 161 -14.32 -9.24 11.67
C TYR A 161 -15.57 -10.07 11.92
N ASP A 162 -16.51 -9.58 12.72
CA ASP A 162 -17.75 -10.32 13.05
C ASP A 162 -18.61 -10.62 11.81
N SER A 163 -18.39 -9.85 10.74
CA SER A 163 -19.07 -9.90 9.45
C SER A 163 -18.43 -10.85 8.42
N ILE A 164 -17.23 -11.39 8.68
CA ILE A 164 -16.47 -12.20 7.72
C ILE A 164 -16.16 -13.56 8.35
N ASN A 165 -16.43 -14.64 7.60
CA ASN A 165 -15.98 -15.99 7.93
C ASN A 165 -14.58 -16.26 7.37
#